data_AF-A0A8J7DXK5-F1
#
_entry.id   AF-A0A8J7DXK5-F1
#
_cell.length_a   1.000
_cell.length_b   1.000
_cell.length_c   1.000
_cell.angle_alpha   90.00
_cell.angle_beta   90.00
_cell.angle_gamma   90.00
#
_symmetry.space_group_name_H-M   'P 1'
#
loop_
_entity.id
_entity.type
_entity.pdbx_description
1 polymer ?
#
loop_
_entity_poly.entity_id
_entity_poly.type
_entity_poly.pdbx_seq_one_letter_code
_entity_poly.pdbx_strand_id
1 'polypeptide(L)'
;MRAQSKISTKKNIAIENFYRVFRKYKANMVLSALILFSVFLIYEWAVELNLNNDKVSTRMLFHAFPVAISDLYHNRIGDYTAYQAIANWFTSNYTSMSVEQLISGSINLEIPIDDRTYYWAVDDRGLADYIKIAFTLFGANLSSLFYFYFAILALSGILYIIAYFLNPAILTFGIFINAAIIATLPTFNLWGISAPKVTLYESRTFEILAYMAIFHIAALAISSTLSSKVGAVKILTALGQLFIFLFIYNCRSTLGWQYMAVIIFVAGLFAYKLIKYRFNKPSIPKFPQQTFGILLPAVLLLVGFHSLTAYQHATFNERYFADRGSRTFWHNLVMGLGDHDIGKPYGLVNVDDRVAVRAVIKYLHDSKSPRYSNIWTEDTITNSFGGHTEFDFSEYEQGARNFYFHIWREQPLALLLNHLHTRPMKALQILINHSSAFRLLSDSENRHLLKNGYQQGIYYNPFDYRAIGLVVSAILVLPRKTRLRGDLLVLCLVFFAFSFIPSVIFYTSATTLSGAYVATAVLLYAAIAIILLPKLKNWSFLWRRLFD
;
A
#
# COMPACT_ATOMS: atom_id res chain seq x y z
N MET A 1 -56.43 -28.44 -11.06
CA MET A 1 -55.64 -28.45 -12.32
C MET A 1 -55.16 -27.07 -12.80
N ARG A 2 -56.01 -26.02 -12.97
CA ARG A 2 -55.56 -24.69 -13.45
C ARG A 2 -54.51 -23.99 -12.56
N ALA A 3 -54.54 -24.20 -11.24
CA ALA A 3 -53.54 -23.64 -10.32
C ALA A 3 -52.16 -24.31 -10.45
N GLN A 4 -52.11 -25.65 -10.59
CA GLN A 4 -50.86 -26.40 -10.80
C GLN A 4 -50.19 -26.04 -12.15
N SER A 5 -50.99 -25.82 -13.20
CA SER A 5 -50.51 -25.34 -14.51
C SER A 5 -49.80 -23.98 -14.40
N LYS A 6 -50.38 -23.00 -13.71
CA LYS A 6 -49.76 -21.66 -13.54
C LYS A 6 -48.45 -21.69 -12.75
N ILE A 7 -48.33 -22.58 -11.76
CA ILE A 7 -47.11 -22.73 -10.95
C ILE A 7 -45.97 -23.32 -11.80
N SER A 8 -46.27 -24.32 -12.63
CA SER A 8 -45.29 -24.92 -13.56
C SER A 8 -44.73 -23.90 -14.56
N THR A 9 -45.59 -23.07 -15.16
CA THR A 9 -45.16 -22.05 -16.14
C THR A 9 -44.28 -20.97 -15.51
N LYS A 10 -44.62 -20.47 -14.30
CA LYS A 10 -43.78 -19.48 -13.60
C LYS A 10 -42.41 -20.05 -13.22
N LYS A 11 -42.34 -21.32 -12.81
CA LYS A 11 -41.08 -22.00 -12.49
C LYS A 11 -40.18 -22.13 -13.72
N ASN A 12 -40.74 -22.50 -14.86
CA ASN A 12 -39.97 -22.61 -16.12
C ASN A 12 -39.41 -21.25 -16.58
N ILE A 13 -40.20 -20.17 -16.49
CA ILE A 13 -39.75 -18.81 -16.85
C ILE A 13 -38.62 -18.33 -15.92
N ALA A 14 -38.71 -18.60 -14.62
CA ALA A 14 -37.66 -18.22 -13.67
C ALA A 14 -36.34 -18.97 -13.95
N ILE A 15 -36.42 -20.28 -14.23
CA ILE A 15 -35.26 -21.11 -14.59
C ILE A 15 -34.63 -20.64 -15.91
N GLU A 16 -35.43 -20.38 -16.95
CA GLU A 16 -34.94 -19.88 -18.22
C GLU A 16 -34.27 -18.50 -18.09
N ASN A 17 -34.87 -17.60 -17.30
CA ASN A 17 -34.27 -16.31 -16.97
C ASN A 17 -32.94 -16.46 -16.23
N PHE A 18 -32.87 -17.37 -15.25
CA PHE A 18 -31.63 -17.68 -14.53
C PHE A 18 -30.54 -18.19 -15.48
N TYR A 19 -30.85 -19.18 -16.33
CA TYR A 19 -29.90 -19.70 -17.32
C TYR A 19 -29.45 -18.64 -18.32
N ARG A 20 -30.35 -17.74 -18.73
CA ARG A 20 -30.02 -16.62 -19.62
C ARG A 20 -29.06 -15.63 -18.96
N VAL A 21 -29.31 -15.26 -17.70
CA VAL A 21 -28.43 -14.38 -16.92
C VAL A 21 -27.07 -15.06 -16.69
N PHE A 22 -27.08 -16.31 -16.26
CA PHE A 22 -25.86 -17.11 -16.06
C PHE A 22 -25.02 -17.20 -17.34
N ARG A 23 -25.63 -17.58 -18.47
CA ARG A 23 -24.94 -17.67 -19.76
C ARG A 23 -24.37 -16.31 -20.21
N LYS A 24 -25.10 -15.23 -19.94
CA LYS A 24 -24.66 -13.86 -20.27
C LYS A 24 -23.47 -13.41 -19.41
N TYR A 25 -23.41 -13.80 -18.14
CA TYR A 25 -22.42 -13.33 -17.17
C TYR A 25 -21.44 -14.40 -16.69
N LYS A 26 -21.39 -15.58 -17.33
CA LYS A 26 -20.51 -16.70 -16.96
C LYS A 26 -19.06 -16.26 -16.78
N ALA A 27 -18.52 -15.51 -17.74
CA ALA A 27 -17.15 -15.00 -17.65
C ALA A 27 -16.93 -14.12 -16.42
N ASN A 28 -17.89 -13.24 -16.12
CA ASN A 28 -17.79 -12.30 -15.00
C ASN A 28 -17.87 -13.05 -13.66
N MET A 29 -18.70 -14.09 -13.55
CA MET A 29 -18.76 -14.96 -12.37
C MET A 29 -17.44 -15.70 -12.17
N VAL A 30 -16.83 -16.25 -13.22
CA VAL A 30 -15.53 -16.93 -13.14
C VAL A 30 -14.43 -15.94 -12.74
N LEU A 31 -14.37 -14.74 -13.36
CA LEU A 31 -13.41 -13.70 -12.96
C LEU A 31 -13.60 -13.28 -11.50
N SER A 32 -14.84 -13.15 -11.03
CA SER A 32 -15.14 -12.83 -9.64
C SER A 32 -14.66 -13.94 -8.68
N ALA A 33 -14.89 -15.20 -9.04
CA ALA A 33 -14.39 -16.34 -8.29
C ALA A 33 -12.86 -16.38 -8.27
N LEU A 34 -12.20 -16.07 -9.39
CA LEU A 34 -10.73 -15.98 -9.46
C LEU A 34 -10.17 -14.87 -8.57
N ILE A 35 -10.84 -13.72 -8.45
CA ILE A 35 -10.44 -12.66 -7.52
C ILE A 35 -10.47 -13.20 -6.08
N LEU A 36 -11.56 -13.83 -5.65
CA LEU A 36 -11.67 -14.36 -4.28
C LEU A 36 -10.69 -15.53 -4.05
N PHE A 37 -10.56 -16.43 -5.01
CA PHE A 37 -9.61 -17.55 -4.95
C PHE A 37 -8.17 -17.04 -4.87
N SER A 38 -7.82 -15.97 -5.57
CA SER A 38 -6.48 -15.39 -5.47
C SER A 38 -6.19 -14.79 -4.08
N VAL A 39 -7.19 -14.33 -3.32
CA VAL A 39 -6.99 -13.91 -1.91
C VAL A 39 -6.60 -15.12 -1.07
N PHE A 40 -7.25 -16.27 -1.27
CA PHE A 40 -6.86 -17.53 -0.63
C PHE A 40 -5.45 -17.97 -1.03
N LEU A 41 -5.07 -17.87 -2.31
CA LEU A 41 -3.71 -18.17 -2.75
C LEU A 41 -2.67 -17.24 -2.13
N ILE A 42 -2.98 -15.94 -1.96
CA ILE A 42 -2.10 -14.99 -1.25
C ILE A 42 -1.95 -15.41 0.22
N TYR A 43 -3.03 -15.86 0.87
CA TYR A 43 -2.99 -16.36 2.25
C TYR A 43 -2.08 -17.58 2.39
N GLU A 44 -2.33 -18.63 1.62
CA GLU A 44 -1.51 -19.85 1.65
C GLU A 44 -0.04 -19.53 1.34
N TRP A 45 0.21 -18.69 0.35
CA TRP A 45 1.58 -18.31 -0.02
C TRP A 45 2.27 -17.50 1.08
N ALA A 46 1.54 -16.61 1.76
CA ALA A 46 2.07 -15.87 2.90
C ALA A 46 2.42 -16.77 4.09
N VAL A 47 1.62 -17.80 4.36
CA VAL A 47 1.89 -18.79 5.40
C VAL A 47 3.10 -19.65 5.02
N GLU A 48 3.19 -20.12 3.78
CA GLU A 48 4.34 -20.89 3.28
C GLU A 48 5.64 -20.09 3.35
N LEU A 49 5.57 -18.78 3.08
CA LEU A 49 6.67 -17.83 3.25
C LEU A 49 6.92 -17.45 4.72
N ASN A 50 6.16 -17.97 5.69
CA ASN A 50 6.25 -17.62 7.10
C ASN A 50 6.16 -16.10 7.35
N LEU A 51 5.30 -15.39 6.60
CA LEU A 51 5.04 -13.95 6.80
C LEU A 51 4.04 -13.67 7.94
N ASN A 52 3.57 -14.73 8.60
CA ASN A 52 2.77 -14.73 9.82
C ASN A 52 3.62 -15.04 11.08
N ASN A 53 4.93 -14.91 11.00
CA ASN A 53 5.85 -15.17 12.11
C ASN A 53 5.68 -14.18 13.28
N ASP A 54 6.37 -14.44 14.38
CA ASP A 54 6.30 -13.68 15.63
C ASP A 54 7.13 -12.37 15.64
N LYS A 55 7.85 -12.07 14.55
CA LYS A 55 8.72 -10.90 14.47
C LYS A 55 7.91 -9.68 14.10
N VAL A 56 7.92 -8.70 14.99
CA VAL A 56 7.28 -7.41 14.79
C VAL A 56 8.32 -6.29 14.87
N SER A 57 8.08 -5.20 14.16
CA SER A 57 8.93 -4.03 14.22
C SER A 57 8.83 -3.36 15.58
N THR A 58 9.90 -2.67 15.96
CA THR A 58 9.92 -1.80 17.15
C THR A 58 8.80 -0.77 17.13
N ARG A 59 8.38 -0.32 15.92
CA ARG A 59 7.24 0.61 15.78
C ARG A 59 5.93 -0.01 16.25
N MET A 60 5.66 -1.27 15.92
CA MET A 60 4.48 -1.95 16.43
C MET A 60 4.64 -2.27 17.92
N LEU A 61 5.80 -2.82 18.29
CA LEU A 61 6.08 -3.31 19.64
C LEU A 61 6.05 -2.23 20.70
N PHE A 62 6.73 -1.12 20.45
CA PHE A 62 6.94 -0.08 21.45
C PHE A 62 5.91 1.05 21.37
N HIS A 63 5.09 1.11 20.30
CA HIS A 63 4.13 2.20 20.11
C HIS A 63 2.71 1.70 19.88
N ALA A 64 2.48 0.98 18.79
CA ALA A 64 1.12 0.65 18.37
C ALA A 64 0.41 -0.31 19.36
N PHE A 65 1.12 -1.34 19.86
CA PHE A 65 0.56 -2.24 20.88
C PHE A 65 0.24 -1.52 22.20
N PRO A 66 1.17 -0.76 22.82
CA PRO A 66 0.85 -0.01 24.03
C PRO A 66 -0.37 0.90 23.90
N VAL A 67 -0.50 1.64 22.79
CA VAL A 67 -1.67 2.51 22.55
C VAL A 67 -2.95 1.69 22.43
N ALA A 68 -2.95 0.65 21.59
CA ALA A 68 -4.14 -0.17 21.37
C ALA A 68 -4.60 -0.89 22.65
N ILE A 69 -3.66 -1.40 23.45
CA ILE A 69 -3.97 -2.13 24.69
C ILE A 69 -4.43 -1.18 25.79
N SER A 70 -3.83 0.01 25.89
CA SER A 70 -4.27 1.03 26.85
C SER A 70 -5.75 1.42 26.61
N ASP A 71 -6.12 1.64 25.35
CA ASP A 71 -7.48 1.99 24.93
C ASP A 71 -8.45 0.84 25.19
N LEU A 72 -8.16 -0.36 24.66
CA LEU A 72 -9.10 -1.50 24.71
C LEU A 72 -9.26 -2.13 26.10
N TYR A 73 -8.19 -2.23 26.89
CA TYR A 73 -8.18 -3.06 28.11
C TYR A 73 -8.02 -2.27 29.40
N HIS A 74 -7.56 -1.01 29.33
CA HIS A 74 -7.28 -0.19 30.51
C HIS A 74 -8.11 1.10 30.55
N ASN A 75 -9.17 1.20 29.75
CA ASN A 75 -10.09 2.34 29.69
C ASN A 75 -9.40 3.69 29.45
N ARG A 76 -8.25 3.69 28.77
CA ARG A 76 -7.60 4.93 28.38
C ARG A 76 -8.49 5.65 27.36
N ILE A 77 -8.52 6.97 27.42
CA ILE A 77 -9.16 7.78 26.39
C ILE A 77 -8.51 7.45 25.04
N GLY A 78 -9.31 7.22 24.00
CA GLY A 78 -8.87 6.89 22.64
C GLY A 78 -8.21 8.05 21.90
N ASP A 79 -7.22 8.70 22.52
CA ASP A 79 -6.52 9.89 22.02
C ASP A 79 -5.15 9.59 21.38
N TYR A 80 -4.93 8.31 21.05
CA TYR A 80 -3.69 7.76 20.49
C TYR A 80 -2.47 7.89 21.42
N THR A 81 -2.68 8.01 22.72
CA THR A 81 -1.62 7.90 23.73
C THR A 81 -1.70 6.56 24.46
N ALA A 82 -0.68 6.23 25.26
CA ALA A 82 -0.67 5.01 26.08
C ALA A 82 -0.36 5.33 27.53
N TYR A 83 -0.67 4.39 28.42
CA TYR A 83 -0.10 4.38 29.77
C TYR A 83 1.41 4.10 29.68
N GLN A 84 2.22 4.91 30.37
CA GLN A 84 3.67 4.75 30.42
C GLN A 84 4.07 3.40 31.01
N ALA A 85 3.33 2.89 32.00
CA ALA A 85 3.55 1.55 32.55
C ALA A 85 3.46 0.46 31.47
N ILE A 86 2.47 0.54 30.56
CA ILE A 86 2.31 -0.41 29.45
C ILE A 86 3.45 -0.23 28.43
N ALA A 87 3.79 0.99 28.05
CA ALA A 87 4.90 1.22 27.12
C ALA A 87 6.23 0.67 27.69
N ASN A 88 6.50 0.91 28.98
CA ASN A 88 7.67 0.41 29.69
C ASN A 88 7.68 -1.12 29.78
N TRP A 89 6.53 -1.76 29.94
CA TRP A 89 6.41 -3.21 29.92
C TRP A 89 6.94 -3.80 28.62
N PHE A 90 6.53 -3.26 27.48
CA PHE A 90 7.02 -3.71 26.17
C PHE A 90 8.52 -3.45 25.98
N THR A 91 9.02 -2.28 26.34
CA THR A 91 10.44 -1.94 26.14
C THR A 91 11.40 -2.65 27.11
N SER A 92 10.95 -2.96 28.32
CA SER A 92 11.81 -3.60 29.33
C SER A 92 11.89 -5.12 29.15
N ASN A 93 10.85 -5.75 28.59
CA ASN A 93 10.74 -7.21 28.53
C ASN A 93 10.97 -7.82 27.14
N TYR A 94 11.03 -7.02 26.05
CA TYR A 94 11.07 -7.57 24.68
C TYR A 94 12.25 -8.47 24.35
N THR A 95 13.37 -8.38 25.09
CA THR A 95 14.53 -9.24 24.89
C THR A 95 14.38 -10.60 25.55
N SER A 96 13.44 -10.76 26.49
CA SER A 96 13.26 -11.96 27.30
C SER A 96 11.92 -12.66 27.10
N MET A 97 10.94 -12.00 26.50
CA MET A 97 9.59 -12.51 26.27
C MET A 97 9.22 -12.51 24.79
N SER A 98 8.42 -13.49 24.38
CA SER A 98 7.74 -13.48 23.08
C SER A 98 6.71 -12.35 22.99
N VAL A 99 6.32 -11.97 21.77
CA VAL A 99 5.33 -10.91 21.55
C VAL A 99 3.97 -11.28 22.17
N GLU A 100 3.58 -12.55 22.11
CA GLU A 100 2.37 -13.07 22.73
C GLU A 100 2.40 -12.94 24.26
N GLN A 101 3.54 -13.21 24.90
CA GLN A 101 3.73 -13.01 26.34
C GLN A 101 3.66 -11.53 26.71
N LEU A 102 4.23 -10.65 25.88
CA LEU A 102 4.15 -9.20 26.10
C LEU A 102 2.70 -8.71 26.02
N ILE A 103 1.96 -9.11 24.98
CA ILE A 103 0.53 -8.77 24.80
C ILE A 103 -0.28 -9.26 26.00
N SER A 104 -0.21 -10.56 26.32
CA SER A 104 -0.99 -11.15 27.41
C SER A 104 -0.63 -10.60 28.78
N GLY A 105 0.65 -10.36 29.06
CA GLY A 105 1.11 -9.74 30.31
C GLY A 105 0.61 -8.32 30.47
N SER A 106 0.67 -7.51 29.40
CA SER A 106 0.24 -6.10 29.44
C SER A 106 -1.27 -5.90 29.62
N ILE A 107 -2.10 -6.85 29.19
CA ILE A 107 -3.57 -6.79 29.40
C ILE A 107 -3.91 -6.89 30.89
N ASN A 108 -3.14 -7.67 31.65
CA ASN A 108 -3.36 -7.89 33.09
C ASN A 108 -2.50 -6.99 33.98
N LEU A 109 -1.78 -6.02 33.39
CA LEU A 109 -0.88 -5.13 34.13
C LEU A 109 -1.70 -4.17 34.99
N GLU A 110 -1.41 -4.09 36.28
CA GLU A 110 -2.00 -3.06 37.14
C GLU A 110 -1.40 -1.70 36.79
N ILE A 111 -2.26 -0.76 36.38
CA ILE A 111 -1.84 0.59 36.01
C ILE A 111 -1.85 1.48 37.26
N PRO A 112 -0.71 2.13 37.60
CA PRO A 112 -0.67 3.08 38.69
C PRO A 112 -1.71 4.20 38.52
N ILE A 113 -2.33 4.65 39.61
CA ILE A 113 -3.35 5.72 39.59
C ILE A 113 -2.78 7.00 38.95
N ASP A 114 -1.52 7.31 39.23
CA ASP A 114 -0.80 8.49 38.73
C ASP A 114 0.16 8.15 37.58
N ASP A 115 -0.17 7.13 36.78
CA ASP A 115 0.68 6.73 35.66
C ASP A 115 0.81 7.85 34.62
N ARG A 116 2.03 7.99 34.08
CA ARG A 116 2.32 9.05 33.11
C ARG A 116 1.72 8.72 31.75
N THR A 117 1.47 9.75 30.95
CA THR A 117 1.10 9.58 29.55
C THR A 117 2.33 9.33 28.70
N TYR A 118 2.33 8.21 27.99
CA TYR A 118 3.26 7.91 26.92
C TYR A 118 2.74 8.43 25.59
N TYR A 119 3.60 9.18 24.88
CA TYR A 119 3.28 9.77 23.58
C TYR A 119 4.02 9.04 22.46
N TRP A 120 3.31 8.63 21.43
CA TRP A 120 3.92 8.13 20.21
C TRP A 120 4.29 9.31 19.29
N ALA A 121 5.56 9.74 19.31
CA ALA A 121 6.02 10.91 18.58
C ALA A 121 6.07 10.71 17.05
N VAL A 122 6.37 9.49 16.59
CA VAL A 122 6.55 9.17 15.17
C VAL A 122 5.22 9.01 14.44
N ASP A 123 5.30 9.07 13.12
CA ASP A 123 4.21 8.81 12.18
C ASP A 123 3.55 7.43 12.35
N ASP A 124 2.43 7.26 11.63
CA ASP A 124 1.69 6.01 11.47
C ASP A 124 0.83 5.58 12.68
N ARG A 125 0.39 6.56 13.49
CA ARG A 125 -0.51 6.37 14.66
C ARG A 125 -1.75 5.50 14.38
N GLY A 126 -2.24 5.49 13.15
CA GLY A 126 -3.34 4.61 12.73
C GLY A 126 -3.05 3.11 12.88
N LEU A 127 -1.79 2.66 13.02
CA LEU A 127 -1.50 1.26 13.33
C LEU A 127 -2.14 0.82 14.66
N ALA A 128 -2.33 1.75 15.60
CA ALA A 128 -3.07 1.44 16.82
C ALA A 128 -4.52 1.04 16.48
N ASP A 129 -5.20 1.73 15.55
CA ASP A 129 -6.54 1.35 15.11
C ASP A 129 -6.56 -0.01 14.41
N TYR A 130 -5.52 -0.30 13.62
CA TYR A 130 -5.35 -1.61 13.01
C TYR A 130 -5.29 -2.73 14.05
N ILE A 131 -4.48 -2.57 15.09
CA ILE A 131 -4.39 -3.54 16.18
C ILE A 131 -5.70 -3.59 16.95
N LYS A 132 -6.33 -2.46 17.25
CA LYS A 132 -7.61 -2.41 17.99
C LYS A 132 -8.71 -3.20 17.28
N ILE A 133 -8.90 -2.95 15.99
CA ILE A 133 -9.95 -3.62 15.21
C ILE A 133 -9.61 -5.11 15.07
N ALA A 134 -8.34 -5.45 14.80
CA ALA A 134 -7.91 -6.84 14.73
C ALA A 134 -8.17 -7.60 16.04
N PHE A 135 -7.80 -6.99 17.18
CA PHE A 135 -8.02 -7.58 18.51
C PHE A 135 -9.49 -7.71 18.86
N THR A 136 -10.31 -6.73 18.47
CA THR A 136 -11.75 -6.76 18.69
C THR A 136 -12.42 -7.88 17.88
N LEU A 137 -11.98 -8.12 16.64
CA LEU A 137 -12.60 -9.10 15.75
C LEU A 137 -12.10 -10.54 15.98
N PHE A 138 -10.82 -10.71 16.30
CA PHE A 138 -10.17 -12.03 16.32
C PHE A 138 -9.47 -12.37 17.65
N GLY A 139 -9.53 -11.47 18.65
CA GLY A 139 -8.92 -11.63 19.98
C GLY A 139 -7.55 -10.95 20.12
N ALA A 140 -7.10 -10.69 21.36
CA ALA A 140 -5.79 -10.06 21.61
C ALA A 140 -4.62 -11.05 21.49
N ASN A 141 -4.30 -11.44 20.27
CA ASN A 141 -3.15 -12.26 19.93
C ASN A 141 -2.51 -11.75 18.63
N LEU A 142 -1.25 -12.11 18.39
CA LEU A 142 -0.52 -11.62 17.22
C LEU A 142 -1.12 -12.11 15.90
N SER A 143 -1.62 -13.35 15.84
CA SER A 143 -2.26 -13.92 14.64
C SER A 143 -3.48 -13.14 14.17
N SER A 144 -4.16 -12.42 15.07
CA SER A 144 -5.30 -11.57 14.75
C SER A 144 -4.95 -10.46 13.77
N LEU A 145 -3.73 -9.94 13.82
CA LEU A 145 -3.24 -8.94 12.86
C LEU A 145 -3.17 -9.55 11.46
N PHE A 146 -2.64 -10.77 11.35
CA PHE A 146 -2.59 -11.50 10.09
C PHE A 146 -3.99 -11.79 9.53
N TYR A 147 -4.94 -12.25 10.36
CA TYR A 147 -6.32 -12.48 9.91
C TYR A 147 -7.02 -11.19 9.46
N PHE A 148 -6.79 -10.08 10.18
CA PHE A 148 -7.37 -8.80 9.81
C PHE A 148 -6.82 -8.25 8.49
N TYR A 149 -5.53 -8.45 8.19
CA TYR A 149 -4.96 -8.16 6.87
C TYR A 149 -5.78 -8.79 5.74
N PHE A 150 -6.05 -10.09 5.86
CA PHE A 150 -6.81 -10.83 4.83
C PHE A 150 -8.30 -10.50 4.82
N ALA A 151 -8.88 -10.14 5.97
CA ALA A 151 -10.25 -9.62 6.02
C ALA A 151 -10.39 -8.33 5.20
N ILE A 152 -9.45 -7.39 5.33
CA ILE A 152 -9.41 -6.15 4.53
C ILE A 152 -9.24 -6.46 3.05
N LEU A 153 -8.30 -7.34 2.68
CA LEU A 153 -8.06 -7.70 1.29
C LEU A 153 -9.28 -8.37 0.66
N ALA A 154 -9.93 -9.30 1.37
CA ALA A 154 -11.14 -9.97 0.93
C ALA A 154 -12.31 -8.98 0.76
N LEU A 155 -12.52 -8.09 1.75
CA LEU A 155 -13.55 -7.06 1.68
C LEU A 155 -13.31 -6.12 0.48
N SER A 156 -12.07 -5.68 0.27
CA SER A 156 -11.71 -4.87 -0.90
C SER A 156 -11.99 -5.63 -2.21
N GLY A 157 -11.66 -6.92 -2.29
CA GLY A 157 -11.99 -7.77 -3.44
C GLY A 157 -13.50 -7.87 -3.70
N ILE A 158 -14.31 -8.07 -2.66
CA ILE A 158 -15.78 -8.13 -2.75
C ILE A 158 -16.36 -6.80 -3.26
N LEU A 159 -15.95 -5.67 -2.67
CA LEU A 159 -16.39 -4.35 -3.12
C LEU A 159 -16.00 -4.10 -4.59
N TYR A 160 -14.81 -4.53 -5.00
CA TYR A 160 -14.34 -4.46 -6.38
C TYR A 160 -15.23 -5.27 -7.34
N ILE A 161 -15.56 -6.51 -6.97
CA ILE A 161 -16.46 -7.38 -7.72
C ILE A 161 -17.83 -6.72 -7.87
N ILE A 162 -18.42 -6.22 -6.79
CA ILE A 162 -19.75 -5.59 -6.81
C ILE A 162 -19.77 -4.39 -7.77
N ALA A 163 -18.76 -3.53 -7.72
CA ALA A 163 -18.69 -2.32 -8.55
C ALA A 163 -18.53 -2.62 -10.05
N TYR A 164 -17.73 -3.64 -10.36
CA TYR A 164 -17.27 -3.91 -11.72
C TYR A 164 -17.77 -5.24 -12.28
N PHE A 165 -18.76 -5.88 -11.66
CA PHE A 165 -19.30 -7.16 -12.09
C PHE A 165 -19.70 -7.15 -13.58
N LEU A 166 -20.16 -6.03 -14.11
CA LEU A 166 -20.56 -5.89 -15.51
C LEU A 166 -19.42 -5.53 -16.48
N ASN A 167 -18.20 -5.29 -15.98
CA ASN A 167 -17.04 -4.89 -16.76
C ASN A 167 -15.90 -5.93 -16.61
N PRO A 168 -15.87 -6.98 -17.45
CA PRO A 168 -14.87 -8.06 -17.34
C PRO A 168 -13.43 -7.57 -17.55
N ALA A 169 -13.21 -6.49 -18.31
CA ALA A 169 -11.88 -5.92 -18.46
C ALA A 169 -11.36 -5.39 -17.12
N ILE A 170 -12.18 -4.65 -16.37
CA ILE A 170 -11.80 -4.13 -15.05
C ILE A 170 -11.67 -5.27 -14.04
N LEU A 171 -12.58 -6.25 -14.01
CA LEU A 171 -12.44 -7.45 -13.16
C LEU A 171 -11.10 -8.16 -13.37
N THR A 172 -10.63 -8.24 -14.61
CA THR A 172 -9.33 -8.85 -14.94
C THR A 172 -8.16 -8.11 -14.28
N PHE A 173 -8.23 -6.79 -14.15
CA PHE A 173 -7.22 -6.02 -13.43
C PHE A 173 -7.22 -6.31 -11.92
N GLY A 174 -8.37 -6.62 -11.31
CA GLY A 174 -8.42 -7.13 -9.93
C GLY A 174 -7.59 -8.42 -9.78
N ILE A 175 -7.66 -9.32 -10.75
CA ILE A 175 -6.82 -10.54 -10.77
C ILE A 175 -5.35 -10.19 -10.99
N PHE A 176 -5.03 -9.24 -11.88
CA PHE A 176 -3.64 -8.81 -12.11
C PHE A 176 -3.01 -8.18 -10.86
N ILE A 177 -3.78 -7.41 -10.09
CA ILE A 177 -3.33 -6.83 -8.82
C ILE A 177 -3.03 -7.95 -7.82
N ASN A 178 -3.95 -8.91 -7.64
CA ASN A 178 -3.72 -10.02 -6.71
C ASN A 178 -2.56 -10.92 -7.16
N ALA A 179 -2.41 -11.19 -8.46
CA ALA A 179 -1.25 -11.90 -9.00
C ALA A 179 0.06 -11.12 -8.76
N ALA A 180 0.02 -9.79 -8.86
CA ALA A 180 1.18 -8.94 -8.58
C ALA A 180 1.54 -8.93 -7.09
N ILE A 181 0.56 -9.04 -6.20
CA ILE A 181 0.80 -9.25 -4.77
C ILE A 181 1.50 -10.58 -4.54
N ILE A 182 1.03 -11.68 -5.14
CA ILE A 182 1.69 -13.01 -5.06
C ILE A 182 3.16 -12.93 -5.49
N ALA A 183 3.42 -12.27 -6.62
CA ALA A 183 4.77 -12.06 -7.15
C ALA A 183 5.69 -11.23 -6.23
N THR A 184 5.10 -10.39 -5.37
CA THR A 184 5.81 -9.45 -4.49
C THR A 184 6.05 -10.03 -3.09
N LEU A 185 5.19 -10.92 -2.59
CA LEU A 185 5.32 -11.49 -1.23
C LEU A 185 6.73 -11.99 -0.86
N PRO A 186 7.46 -12.72 -1.74
CA PRO A 186 8.84 -13.12 -1.49
C PRO A 186 9.78 -12.02 -1.00
N THR A 187 9.57 -10.79 -1.47
CA THR A 187 10.48 -9.67 -1.18
C THR A 187 10.48 -9.26 0.29
N PHE A 188 9.41 -9.59 1.04
CA PHE A 188 9.34 -9.31 2.48
C PHE A 188 10.23 -10.26 3.32
N ASN A 189 10.66 -11.40 2.75
CA ASN A 189 11.63 -12.31 3.36
C ASN A 189 13.09 -11.93 3.09
N LEU A 190 13.38 -10.97 2.20
CA LEU A 190 14.76 -10.54 1.87
C LEU A 190 15.52 -9.93 3.06
N TRP A 191 14.80 -9.58 4.13
CA TRP A 191 15.35 -8.80 5.23
C TRP A 191 16.30 -9.56 6.16
N GLY A 192 16.41 -10.90 6.05
CA GLY A 192 17.23 -11.74 6.94
C GLY A 192 18.76 -11.61 6.85
N ILE A 193 19.33 -10.66 6.08
CA ILE A 193 20.78 -10.44 5.99
C ILE A 193 21.26 -9.28 6.90
N SER A 194 20.37 -8.36 7.29
CA SER A 194 20.75 -7.21 8.13
C SER A 194 19.60 -6.53 8.90
N ALA A 195 18.36 -7.02 8.80
CA ALA A 195 17.18 -6.47 9.49
C ALA A 195 16.22 -7.59 9.96
N PRO A 196 15.36 -7.35 10.97
CA PRO A 196 14.38 -8.36 11.42
C PRO A 196 13.39 -8.67 10.28
N LYS A 197 13.05 -9.94 10.00
CA LYS A 197 12.08 -10.31 8.93
C LYS A 197 10.79 -9.46 8.99
N VAL A 198 10.28 -9.00 7.84
CA VAL A 198 9.02 -8.23 7.76
C VAL A 198 7.84 -9.19 7.73
N THR A 199 6.91 -9.05 8.68
CA THR A 199 5.62 -9.77 8.66
C THR A 199 4.58 -9.02 7.82
N LEU A 200 3.53 -9.73 7.38
CA LEU A 200 2.53 -9.14 6.48
C LEU A 200 1.70 -8.02 7.09
N TYR A 201 1.63 -7.91 8.41
CA TYR A 201 0.89 -6.86 9.11
C TYR A 201 1.76 -5.67 9.52
N GLU A 202 3.01 -5.61 9.04
CA GLU A 202 3.87 -4.44 9.18
C GLU A 202 3.42 -3.29 8.30
N SER A 203 3.63 -2.05 8.76
CA SER A 203 3.23 -0.88 7.98
C SER A 203 3.85 -0.85 6.58
N ARG A 204 5.02 -1.48 6.36
CA ARG A 204 5.68 -1.53 5.05
C ARG A 204 4.93 -2.33 3.99
N THR A 205 4.12 -3.30 4.39
CA THR A 205 3.34 -4.14 3.48
C THR A 205 1.98 -3.51 3.16
N PHE A 206 1.57 -2.48 3.90
CA PHE A 206 0.27 -1.82 3.71
C PHE A 206 0.16 -1.12 2.34
N GLU A 207 1.31 -0.80 1.73
CA GLU A 207 1.40 -0.33 0.34
C GLU A 207 0.77 -1.29 -0.67
N ILE A 208 0.99 -2.59 -0.50
CA ILE A 208 0.43 -3.62 -1.40
C ILE A 208 -1.03 -3.93 -1.06
N LEU A 209 -1.43 -3.81 0.21
CA LEU A 209 -2.82 -4.00 0.66
C LEU A 209 -3.75 -2.91 0.12
N ALA A 210 -3.29 -1.65 0.12
CA ALA A 210 -4.06 -0.50 -0.37
C ALA A 210 -4.28 -0.49 -1.89
N TYR A 211 -3.49 -1.27 -2.64
CA TYR A 211 -3.41 -1.19 -4.10
C TYR A 211 -4.75 -1.49 -4.79
N MET A 212 -5.49 -2.49 -4.30
CA MET A 212 -6.83 -2.83 -4.82
C MET A 212 -7.81 -1.67 -4.62
N ALA A 213 -7.80 -1.06 -3.42
CA ALA A 213 -8.70 0.02 -3.06
C ALA A 213 -8.45 1.28 -3.90
N ILE A 214 -7.19 1.70 -4.04
CA ILE A 214 -6.87 2.90 -4.81
C ILE A 214 -7.07 2.69 -6.32
N PHE A 215 -6.80 1.50 -6.85
CA PHE A 215 -7.07 1.18 -8.24
C PHE A 215 -8.57 1.16 -8.52
N HIS A 216 -9.39 0.64 -7.60
CA HIS A 216 -10.84 0.75 -7.68
C HIS A 216 -11.27 2.21 -7.84
N ILE A 217 -10.80 3.09 -6.95
CA ILE A 217 -11.17 4.51 -6.97
C ILE A 217 -10.77 5.13 -8.33
N ALA A 218 -9.56 4.86 -8.83
CA ALA A 218 -9.12 5.33 -10.14
C ALA A 218 -9.97 4.81 -11.31
N ALA A 219 -10.37 3.52 -11.27
CA ALA A 219 -11.15 2.87 -12.32
C ALA A 219 -12.58 3.45 -12.47
N LEU A 220 -13.09 4.19 -11.49
CA LEU A 220 -14.34 4.94 -11.63
C LEU A 220 -14.27 5.99 -12.74
N ALA A 221 -13.13 6.69 -12.89
CA ALA A 221 -12.95 7.70 -13.93
C ALA A 221 -13.05 7.12 -15.35
N ILE A 222 -12.66 5.84 -15.48
CA ILE A 222 -12.74 5.05 -16.72
C ILE A 222 -14.18 4.56 -16.97
N SER A 223 -14.91 4.21 -15.92
CA SER A 223 -16.21 3.53 -15.99
C SER A 223 -17.44 4.47 -15.92
N SER A 224 -17.23 5.77 -16.06
CA SER A 224 -18.09 6.90 -15.68
C SER A 224 -19.42 7.09 -16.44
N THR A 225 -20.22 6.02 -16.57
CA THR A 225 -21.65 6.13 -16.86
C THR A 225 -22.43 6.07 -15.55
N LEU A 226 -22.68 7.24 -14.95
CA LEU A 226 -23.34 7.39 -13.65
C LEU A 226 -24.88 7.47 -13.72
N SER A 227 -25.47 7.56 -14.91
CA SER A 227 -26.90 7.87 -15.10
C SER A 227 -27.88 6.71 -14.82
N SER A 228 -27.51 5.72 -14.00
CA SER A 228 -28.33 4.53 -13.76
C SER A 228 -28.19 4.02 -12.33
N LYS A 229 -29.07 3.10 -11.92
CA LYS A 229 -28.96 2.38 -10.62
C LYS A 229 -27.57 1.76 -10.40
N VAL A 230 -26.89 1.36 -11.48
CA VAL A 230 -25.51 0.84 -11.43
C VAL A 230 -24.51 1.90 -10.96
N GLY A 231 -24.78 3.19 -11.23
CA GLY A 231 -23.96 4.32 -10.76
C GLY A 231 -23.96 4.45 -9.24
N ALA A 232 -25.12 4.31 -8.59
CA ALA A 232 -25.21 4.39 -7.12
C ALA A 232 -24.42 3.26 -6.43
N VAL A 233 -24.53 2.03 -6.94
CA VAL A 233 -23.75 0.89 -6.43
C VAL A 233 -22.25 1.17 -6.52
N LYS A 234 -21.78 1.67 -7.67
CA LYS A 234 -20.36 2.03 -7.86
C LYS A 234 -19.89 3.12 -6.90
N ILE A 235 -20.72 4.14 -6.63
CA ILE A 235 -20.39 5.20 -5.68
C ILE A 235 -20.30 4.62 -4.26
N LEU A 236 -21.26 3.78 -3.85
CA LEU A 236 -21.26 3.18 -2.52
C LEU A 236 -20.04 2.26 -2.31
N THR A 237 -19.72 1.42 -3.28
CA THR A 237 -18.51 0.58 -3.23
C THR A 237 -17.24 1.43 -3.24
N ALA A 238 -17.22 2.53 -3.97
CA ALA A 238 -16.10 3.46 -3.98
C ALA A 238 -15.91 4.16 -2.64
N LEU A 239 -16.99 4.51 -1.93
CA LEU A 239 -16.93 5.04 -0.58
C LEU A 239 -16.37 4.00 0.40
N GLY A 240 -16.79 2.73 0.29
CA GLY A 240 -16.19 1.65 1.07
C GLY A 240 -14.69 1.48 0.80
N GLN A 241 -14.27 1.56 -0.47
CA GLN A 241 -12.85 1.50 -0.84
C GLN A 241 -12.07 2.75 -0.40
N LEU A 242 -12.69 3.92 -0.44
CA LEU A 242 -12.12 5.16 0.09
C LEU A 242 -11.87 5.02 1.59
N PHE A 243 -12.84 4.47 2.34
CA PHE A 243 -12.66 4.20 3.76
C PHE A 243 -11.50 3.24 4.02
N ILE A 244 -11.43 2.12 3.30
CA ILE A 244 -10.29 1.18 3.39
C ILE A 244 -8.97 1.90 3.09
N PHE A 245 -8.90 2.66 1.99
CA PHE A 245 -7.69 3.37 1.61
C PHE A 245 -7.26 4.41 2.65
N LEU A 246 -8.18 5.22 3.16
CA LEU A 246 -7.90 6.23 4.18
C LEU A 246 -7.50 5.60 5.52
N PHE A 247 -8.13 4.50 5.89
CA PHE A 247 -7.75 3.71 7.06
C PHE A 247 -6.31 3.21 6.95
N ILE A 248 -5.96 2.59 5.83
CA ILE A 248 -4.58 2.12 5.60
C ILE A 248 -3.62 3.32 5.48
N TYR A 249 -4.02 4.43 4.87
CA TYR A 249 -3.22 5.66 4.81
C TYR A 249 -2.94 6.23 6.21
N ASN A 250 -3.92 6.18 7.12
CA ASN A 250 -3.75 6.58 8.52
C ASN A 250 -2.73 5.69 9.23
N CYS A 251 -2.70 4.39 8.87
CA CYS A 251 -1.70 3.44 9.36
C CYS A 251 -0.34 3.56 8.68
N ARG A 252 -0.28 4.06 7.44
CA ARG A 252 0.95 4.20 6.68
C ARG A 252 0.83 5.28 5.64
N SER A 253 1.48 6.38 5.91
CA SER A 253 1.24 7.57 5.12
C SER A 253 2.07 7.74 3.86
N THR A 254 3.14 6.95 3.71
CA THR A 254 3.91 6.92 2.48
C THR A 254 3.05 6.50 1.28
N LEU A 255 1.84 5.96 1.52
CA LEU A 255 0.76 5.77 0.54
C LEU A 255 0.35 7.03 -0.24
N GLY A 256 0.81 8.21 0.16
CA GLY A 256 0.54 9.48 -0.54
C GLY A 256 0.88 9.46 -2.03
N TRP A 257 1.87 8.67 -2.47
CA TRP A 257 2.18 8.54 -3.90
C TRP A 257 1.03 7.90 -4.69
N GLN A 258 0.28 6.97 -4.11
CA GLN A 258 -0.86 6.31 -4.78
C GLN A 258 -2.00 7.30 -4.98
N TYR A 259 -2.27 8.13 -3.97
CA TYR A 259 -3.21 9.25 -4.09
C TYR A 259 -2.80 10.20 -5.23
N MET A 260 -1.54 10.63 -5.26
CA MET A 260 -1.03 11.52 -6.31
C MET A 260 -1.15 10.91 -7.71
N ALA A 261 -0.90 9.60 -7.85
CA ALA A 261 -1.06 8.87 -9.11
C ALA A 261 -2.51 8.97 -9.63
N VAL A 262 -3.52 8.83 -8.75
CA VAL A 262 -4.93 8.97 -9.14
C VAL A 262 -5.26 10.39 -9.57
N ILE A 263 -4.81 11.41 -8.82
CA ILE A 263 -5.06 12.81 -9.17
C ILE A 263 -4.50 13.15 -10.55
N ILE A 264 -3.25 12.76 -10.82
CA ILE A 264 -2.60 13.00 -12.10
C ILE A 264 -3.27 12.22 -13.23
N PHE A 265 -3.66 10.97 -12.99
CA PHE A 265 -4.41 10.19 -13.97
C PHE A 265 -5.75 10.84 -14.32
N VAL A 266 -6.53 11.26 -13.31
CA VAL A 266 -7.83 11.93 -13.50
C VAL A 266 -7.65 13.24 -14.27
N ALA A 267 -6.66 14.07 -13.89
CA ALA A 267 -6.36 15.32 -14.56
C ALA A 267 -5.97 15.11 -16.03
N GLY A 268 -5.10 14.13 -16.30
CA GLY A 268 -4.68 13.77 -17.66
C GLY A 268 -5.84 13.25 -18.51
N LEU A 269 -6.70 12.39 -17.95
CA LEU A 269 -7.89 11.88 -18.64
C LEU A 269 -8.90 12.99 -18.93
N PHE A 270 -9.10 13.92 -17.99
CA PHE A 270 -9.97 15.08 -18.16
C PHE A 270 -9.43 16.00 -19.27
N ALA A 271 -8.14 16.36 -19.22
CA ALA A 271 -7.49 17.18 -20.25
C ALA A 271 -7.58 16.54 -21.63
N TYR A 272 -7.31 15.23 -21.75
CA TYR A 272 -7.44 14.49 -23.01
C TYR A 272 -8.88 14.58 -23.58
N LYS A 273 -9.90 14.40 -22.74
CA LYS A 273 -11.29 14.51 -23.21
C LYS A 273 -11.67 15.94 -23.57
N LEU A 274 -11.17 16.95 -22.85
CA LEU A 274 -11.41 18.35 -23.16
C LEU A 274 -10.79 18.73 -24.52
N ILE A 275 -9.56 18.30 -24.77
CA ILE A 275 -8.87 18.46 -26.06
C ILE A 275 -9.67 17.76 -27.16
N LYS A 276 -10.04 16.50 -26.96
CA LYS A 276 -10.81 15.73 -27.95
C LYS A 276 -12.17 16.37 -28.27
N TYR A 277 -12.83 16.92 -27.25
CA TYR A 277 -14.10 17.64 -27.39
C TYR A 277 -13.94 18.92 -28.22
N ARG A 278 -12.89 19.71 -27.94
CA ARG A 278 -12.56 20.94 -28.68
C ARG A 278 -12.33 20.68 -30.17
N PHE A 279 -11.66 19.59 -30.52
CA PHE A 279 -11.31 19.29 -31.92
C PHE A 279 -12.39 18.54 -32.71
N ASN A 280 -13.25 17.72 -32.07
CA ASN A 280 -14.20 16.87 -32.79
C ASN A 280 -15.66 17.36 -32.80
N LYS A 281 -15.94 18.58 -32.28
CA LYS A 281 -17.29 19.20 -32.16
C LYS A 281 -18.46 18.20 -32.03
N PRO A 282 -18.46 17.28 -31.04
CA PRO A 282 -19.55 16.35 -30.89
C PRO A 282 -20.82 17.06 -30.40
N SER A 283 -21.98 16.60 -30.86
CA SER A 283 -23.30 17.03 -30.38
C SER A 283 -23.40 16.86 -28.85
N ILE A 284 -23.94 17.87 -28.16
CA ILE A 284 -23.58 18.28 -26.80
C ILE A 284 -24.26 17.56 -25.58
N PRO A 285 -25.24 16.64 -25.65
CA PRO A 285 -26.09 16.39 -24.47
C PRO A 285 -25.46 15.59 -23.30
N LYS A 286 -24.23 15.05 -23.40
CA LYS A 286 -23.66 14.16 -22.35
C LYS A 286 -22.36 14.63 -21.70
N PHE A 287 -21.86 15.81 -22.05
CA PHE A 287 -20.57 16.29 -21.53
C PHE A 287 -20.53 16.48 -20.00
N PRO A 288 -21.53 17.11 -19.34
CA PRO A 288 -21.47 17.36 -17.90
C PRO A 288 -21.43 16.08 -17.04
N GLN A 289 -22.27 15.09 -17.38
CA GLN A 289 -22.33 13.82 -16.66
C GLN A 289 -21.03 13.01 -16.80
N GLN A 290 -20.43 13.02 -17.99
CA GLN A 290 -19.15 12.35 -18.23
C GLN A 290 -18.00 13.05 -17.50
N THR A 291 -17.99 14.38 -17.51
CA THR A 291 -16.99 15.18 -16.78
C THR A 291 -17.07 14.91 -15.28
N PHE A 292 -18.27 14.95 -14.70
CA PHE A 292 -18.46 14.67 -13.28
C PHE A 292 -17.93 13.28 -12.91
N GLY A 293 -18.26 12.24 -13.69
CA GLY A 293 -17.78 10.90 -13.38
C GLY A 293 -16.28 10.68 -13.59
N ILE A 294 -15.59 11.51 -14.40
CA ILE A 294 -14.12 11.50 -14.49
C ILE A 294 -13.50 12.14 -13.25
N LEU A 295 -14.04 13.27 -12.79
CA LEU A 295 -13.52 14.03 -11.65
C LEU A 295 -13.87 13.40 -10.30
N LEU A 296 -14.92 12.56 -10.25
CA LEU A 296 -15.42 11.95 -9.03
C LEU A 296 -14.34 11.28 -8.16
N PRO A 297 -13.37 10.50 -8.69
CA PRO A 297 -12.32 9.91 -7.87
C PRO A 297 -11.43 10.94 -7.17
N ALA A 298 -11.08 12.02 -7.88
CA ALA A 298 -10.30 13.11 -7.29
C ALA A 298 -11.09 13.83 -6.20
N VAL A 299 -12.38 14.10 -6.44
CA VAL A 299 -13.28 14.69 -5.44
C VAL A 299 -13.40 13.80 -4.21
N LEU A 300 -13.65 12.50 -4.39
CA LEU A 300 -13.76 11.53 -3.30
C LEU A 300 -12.48 11.49 -2.45
N LEU A 301 -11.32 11.45 -3.10
CA LEU A 301 -10.04 11.46 -2.38
C LEU A 301 -9.81 12.77 -1.64
N LEU A 302 -10.02 13.93 -2.27
CA LEU A 302 -9.84 15.23 -1.63
C LEU A 302 -10.74 15.40 -0.40
N VAL A 303 -12.04 15.07 -0.53
CA VAL A 303 -12.99 15.10 0.58
C VAL A 303 -12.57 14.11 1.65
N GLY A 304 -12.22 12.88 1.27
CA GLY A 304 -11.77 11.84 2.17
C GLY A 304 -10.54 12.23 3.00
N PHE A 305 -9.52 12.84 2.37
CA PHE A 305 -8.35 13.33 3.06
C PHE A 305 -8.67 14.49 4.01
N HIS A 306 -9.53 15.42 3.59
CA HIS A 306 -10.00 16.49 4.48
C HIS A 306 -10.75 15.92 5.69
N SER A 307 -11.62 14.92 5.49
CA SER A 307 -12.30 14.23 6.58
C SER A 307 -11.34 13.48 7.49
N LEU A 308 -10.28 12.85 6.94
CA LEU A 308 -9.25 12.20 7.74
C LEU A 308 -8.47 13.22 8.59
N THR A 309 -8.10 14.37 8.03
CA THR A 309 -7.46 15.46 8.79
C THR A 309 -8.38 15.95 9.91
N ALA A 310 -9.67 16.16 9.64
CA ALA A 310 -10.64 16.55 10.66
C ALA A 310 -10.78 15.48 11.77
N TYR A 311 -10.82 14.21 11.39
CA TYR A 311 -10.82 13.09 12.33
C TYR A 311 -9.56 13.09 13.21
N GLN A 312 -8.39 13.27 12.62
CA GLN A 312 -7.12 13.33 13.36
C GLN A 312 -7.13 14.48 14.36
N HIS A 313 -7.57 15.68 13.98
CA HIS A 313 -7.69 16.81 14.92
C HIS A 313 -8.71 16.59 16.03
N ALA A 314 -9.80 15.87 15.75
CA ALA A 314 -10.84 15.60 16.73
C ALA A 314 -10.47 14.48 17.72
N THR A 315 -9.57 13.57 17.34
CA THR A 315 -9.27 12.37 18.12
C THR A 315 -7.86 12.36 18.69
N PHE A 316 -6.85 12.88 17.99
CA PHE A 316 -5.47 12.82 18.47
C PHE A 316 -5.28 13.80 19.63
N ASN A 317 -4.50 13.40 20.63
CA ASN A 317 -4.10 14.30 21.72
C ASN A 317 -3.49 15.61 21.18
N GLU A 318 -3.90 16.75 21.72
CA GLU A 318 -3.50 18.09 21.25
C GLU A 318 -1.98 18.27 21.17
N ARG A 319 -1.23 17.60 22.06
CA ARG A 319 0.23 17.63 22.10
C ARG A 319 0.88 17.14 20.81
N TYR A 320 0.20 16.25 20.05
CA TYR A 320 0.70 15.81 18.75
C TYR A 320 0.76 16.93 17.71
N PHE A 321 -0.06 17.97 17.86
CA PHE A 321 -0.06 19.13 16.96
C PHE A 321 0.88 20.25 17.44
N ALA A 322 1.05 20.39 18.75
CA ALA A 322 1.91 21.42 19.35
C ALA A 322 3.39 21.09 19.26
N ASP A 323 3.81 19.94 19.81
CA ASP A 323 5.23 19.67 20.12
C ASP A 323 5.90 18.76 19.09
N ARG A 324 5.11 17.93 18.40
CA ARG A 324 5.63 16.82 17.60
C ARG A 324 5.69 17.10 16.09
N GLY A 325 5.18 18.26 15.65
CA GLY A 325 5.21 18.71 14.26
C GLY A 325 4.45 17.80 13.29
N SER A 326 4.37 18.22 12.02
CA SER A 326 4.03 17.29 10.94
C SER A 326 5.22 16.35 10.71
N ARG A 327 4.93 15.11 10.29
CA ARG A 327 5.86 14.06 9.79
C ARG A 327 7.32 14.45 9.60
N THR A 328 8.23 13.52 9.85
CA THR A 328 9.69 13.71 9.65
C THR A 328 10.10 13.76 8.16
N PHE A 329 9.54 14.69 7.38
CA PHE A 329 9.69 14.79 5.93
C PHE A 329 11.11 15.20 5.55
N TRP A 330 11.63 16.26 6.16
CA TRP A 330 12.97 16.77 5.90
C TRP A 330 14.04 15.84 6.46
N HIS A 331 13.79 15.24 7.62
CA HIS A 331 14.64 14.18 8.14
C HIS A 331 14.81 13.03 7.13
N ASN A 332 13.71 12.52 6.58
CA ASN A 332 13.76 11.43 5.59
C ASN A 332 14.50 11.84 4.29
N LEU A 333 14.39 13.11 3.87
CA LEU A 333 15.17 13.65 2.75
C LEU A 333 16.67 13.67 3.05
N VAL A 334 17.06 14.18 4.22
CA VAL A 334 18.45 14.25 4.68
C VAL A 334 19.03 12.84 4.84
N MET A 335 18.32 11.94 5.50
CA MET A 335 18.72 10.54 5.69
C MET A 335 19.01 9.86 4.36
N GLY A 336 18.16 10.11 3.34
CA GLY A 336 18.38 9.55 2.03
C GLY A 336 19.63 10.05 1.30
N LEU A 337 20.22 11.17 1.69
CA LEU A 337 21.48 11.63 1.10
C LEU A 337 22.65 10.73 1.49
N GLY A 338 22.54 9.97 2.59
CA GLY A 338 23.54 8.98 3.01
C GLY A 338 23.66 7.77 2.08
N ASP A 339 22.74 7.63 1.12
CA ASP A 339 22.75 6.57 0.10
C ASP A 339 23.69 6.86 -1.09
N HIS A 340 24.33 8.03 -1.10
CA HIS A 340 25.17 8.52 -2.20
C HIS A 340 26.39 9.31 -1.67
N ASP A 341 27.41 9.43 -2.52
CA ASP A 341 28.63 10.21 -2.24
C ASP A 341 28.39 11.69 -1.91
N ILE A 342 27.22 12.24 -2.26
CA ILE A 342 26.89 13.65 -1.98
C ILE A 342 26.73 13.92 -0.49
N GLY A 343 26.29 12.92 0.27
CA GLY A 343 26.14 13.01 1.72
C GLY A 343 27.45 12.83 2.50
N LYS A 344 28.46 12.17 1.90
CA LYS A 344 29.70 11.80 2.59
C LYS A 344 30.47 12.99 3.18
N PRO A 345 30.63 14.14 2.49
CA PRO A 345 31.31 15.32 3.06
C PRO A 345 30.63 15.85 4.33
N TYR A 346 29.34 15.58 4.50
CA TYR A 346 28.55 16.01 5.65
C TYR A 346 28.43 14.92 6.73
N GLY A 347 29.18 13.81 6.60
CA GLY A 347 29.13 12.69 7.53
C GLY A 347 27.89 11.80 7.38
N LEU A 348 27.11 11.97 6.30
CA LEU A 348 25.97 11.11 6.00
C LEU A 348 26.49 9.83 5.32
N VAL A 349 26.64 8.77 6.11
CA VAL A 349 27.10 7.45 5.65
C VAL A 349 26.01 6.43 5.92
N ASN A 350 25.45 5.85 4.86
CA ASN A 350 24.27 4.97 4.88
C ASN A 350 22.95 5.68 5.23
N VAL A 351 21.84 4.99 4.98
CA VAL A 351 20.49 5.44 5.33
C VAL A 351 20.22 5.03 6.77
N ASP A 352 20.48 5.94 7.71
CA ASP A 352 20.36 5.70 9.15
C ASP A 352 19.87 6.96 9.88
N ASP A 353 18.88 6.78 10.76
CA ASP A 353 18.24 7.88 11.50
C ASP A 353 19.25 8.62 12.41
N ARG A 354 20.15 7.90 13.09
CA ARG A 354 21.13 8.48 14.01
C ARG A 354 22.17 9.29 13.25
N VAL A 355 22.63 8.79 12.11
CA VAL A 355 23.57 9.48 11.23
C VAL A 355 22.96 10.79 10.72
N ALA A 356 21.70 10.76 10.28
CA ALA A 356 21.00 11.97 9.85
C ALA A 356 20.81 12.98 10.98
N VAL A 357 20.40 12.53 12.18
CA VAL A 357 20.28 13.36 13.39
C VAL A 357 21.61 14.05 13.71
N ARG A 358 22.71 13.28 13.78
CA ARG A 358 24.05 13.81 14.08
C ARG A 358 24.49 14.86 13.07
N ALA A 359 24.23 14.66 11.79
CA ALA A 359 24.57 15.62 10.74
C ALA A 359 23.78 16.93 10.88
N VAL A 360 22.49 16.86 11.21
CA VAL A 360 21.64 18.04 11.47
C VAL A 360 22.14 18.79 12.71
N ILE A 361 22.41 18.10 13.82
CA ILE A 361 22.95 18.70 15.05
C ILE A 361 24.27 19.43 14.74
N LYS A 362 25.20 18.75 14.06
CA LYS A 362 26.48 19.34 13.67
C LYS A 362 26.30 20.60 12.82
N TYR A 363 25.43 20.57 11.81
CA TYR A 363 25.12 21.73 10.98
C TYR A 363 24.58 22.91 11.80
N LEU A 364 23.66 22.67 12.73
CA LEU A 364 23.09 23.74 13.56
C LEU A 364 24.11 24.34 14.52
N HIS A 365 24.98 23.49 15.09
CA HIS A 365 26.11 23.94 15.90
C HIS A 365 27.08 24.81 15.08
N ASP A 366 27.55 24.31 13.94
CA ASP A 366 28.56 24.98 13.11
C ASP A 366 28.04 26.29 12.49
N SER A 367 26.74 26.35 12.16
CA SER A 367 26.07 27.56 11.68
C SER A 367 25.70 28.55 12.80
N LYS A 368 26.01 28.25 14.06
CA LYS A 368 25.63 29.03 15.25
C LYS A 368 24.13 29.36 15.26
N SER A 369 23.31 28.38 14.89
CA SER A 369 21.86 28.55 14.84
C SER A 369 21.31 28.86 16.23
N PRO A 370 20.44 29.86 16.40
CA PRO A 370 19.82 30.14 17.70
C PRO A 370 18.92 28.99 18.20
N ARG A 371 18.61 28.03 17.33
CA ARG A 371 17.86 26.80 17.64
C ARG A 371 18.68 25.75 18.38
N TYR A 372 20.01 25.79 18.21
CA TYR A 372 20.88 24.81 18.86
C TYR A 372 20.94 25.08 20.37
N SER A 373 20.62 24.07 21.16
CA SER A 373 20.68 24.12 22.62
C SER A 373 21.23 22.81 23.19
N ASN A 374 21.59 22.82 24.48
CA ASN A 374 22.26 21.68 25.13
C ASN A 374 21.40 20.39 25.16
N ILE A 375 20.10 20.48 24.90
CA ILE A 375 19.20 19.32 24.81
C ILE A 375 19.29 18.60 23.46
N TRP A 376 19.91 19.20 22.43
CA TRP A 376 20.08 18.62 21.10
C TRP A 376 21.22 17.61 21.07
N THR A 377 20.96 16.45 21.68
CA THR A 377 21.86 15.30 21.64
C THR A 377 21.29 14.20 20.74
N GLU A 378 22.16 13.34 20.20
CA GLU A 378 21.74 12.20 19.38
C GLU A 378 20.76 11.31 20.16
N ASP A 379 21.06 11.02 21.43
CA ASP A 379 20.20 10.19 22.28
C ASP A 379 18.86 10.87 22.59
N THR A 380 18.84 12.17 22.90
CA THR A 380 17.58 12.88 23.16
C THR A 380 16.64 12.82 21.97
N ILE A 381 17.16 13.05 20.76
CA ILE A 381 16.34 13.11 19.53
C ILE A 381 15.94 11.70 19.08
N THR A 382 16.85 10.73 19.15
CA THR A 382 16.55 9.37 18.71
C THR A 382 15.62 8.65 19.69
N ASN A 383 15.77 8.88 21.00
CA ASN A 383 14.82 8.39 22.00
C ASN A 383 13.47 9.11 21.92
N SER A 384 13.45 10.36 21.44
CA SER A 384 12.18 11.09 21.29
C SER A 384 11.39 10.59 20.10
N PHE A 385 12.00 10.00 19.06
CA PHE A 385 11.27 9.21 18.05
C PHE A 385 10.50 8.08 18.73
N GLY A 386 11.12 7.43 19.71
CA GLY A 386 10.51 6.41 20.54
C GLY A 386 9.55 6.96 21.61
N GLY A 387 9.27 8.26 21.66
CA GLY A 387 8.39 8.85 22.67
C GLY A 387 8.94 8.85 24.10
N HIS A 388 10.20 8.45 24.30
CA HIS A 388 10.82 8.31 25.63
C HIS A 388 11.29 9.64 26.21
N THR A 389 11.48 10.63 25.35
CA THR A 389 11.92 11.99 25.71
C THR A 389 11.04 13.03 25.03
N GLU A 390 10.91 14.18 25.70
CA GLU A 390 10.28 15.37 25.13
C GLU A 390 11.29 16.10 24.26
N PHE A 391 10.87 16.44 23.04
CA PHE A 391 11.72 17.12 22.07
C PHE A 391 10.86 17.83 21.03
N ASP A 392 11.21 19.08 20.70
CA ASP A 392 10.51 19.88 19.69
C ASP A 392 10.91 19.40 18.28
N PHE A 393 10.05 18.56 17.71
CA PHE A 393 10.28 18.03 16.37
C PHE A 393 10.03 19.05 15.27
N SER A 394 9.22 20.09 15.52
CA SER A 394 9.00 21.17 14.57
C SER A 394 10.28 21.97 14.37
N GLU A 395 10.99 22.27 15.46
CA GLU A 395 12.27 22.96 15.41
C GLU A 395 13.35 22.11 14.74
N TYR A 396 13.39 20.81 15.04
CA TYR A 396 14.28 19.86 14.37
C TYR A 396 14.03 19.73 12.87
N GLU A 397 12.78 19.60 12.43
CA GLU A 397 12.44 19.52 11.02
C GLU A 397 12.79 20.81 10.27
N GLN A 398 12.67 21.97 10.91
CA GLN A 398 13.19 23.23 10.35
C GLN A 398 14.72 23.20 10.22
N GLY A 399 15.43 22.64 11.21
CA GLY A 399 16.87 22.42 11.15
C GLY A 399 17.28 21.49 10.01
N ALA A 400 16.62 20.34 9.88
CA ALA A 400 16.82 19.37 8.80
C ALA A 400 16.53 19.99 7.43
N ARG A 401 15.46 20.78 7.31
CA ARG A 401 15.14 21.55 6.09
C ARG A 401 16.27 22.51 5.72
N ASN A 402 16.75 23.30 6.68
CA ASN A 402 17.82 24.27 6.43
C ASN A 402 19.12 23.56 6.03
N PHE A 403 19.44 22.45 6.67
CA PHE A 403 20.58 21.62 6.33
C PHE A 403 20.47 21.04 4.91
N TYR A 404 19.30 20.48 4.56
CA TYR A 404 19.05 19.97 3.21
C TYR A 404 19.21 21.06 2.14
N PHE A 405 18.67 22.26 2.38
CA PHE A 405 18.83 23.38 1.46
C PHE A 405 20.24 23.97 1.43
N HIS A 406 21.00 23.85 2.52
CA HIS A 406 22.43 24.18 2.52
C HIS A 406 23.17 23.27 1.53
N ILE A 407 22.94 21.95 1.55
CA ILE A 407 23.53 21.01 0.57
C ILE A 407 23.10 21.36 -0.87
N TRP A 408 21.83 21.72 -1.10
CA TRP A 408 21.36 22.20 -2.41
C TRP A 408 22.12 23.43 -2.92
N ARG A 409 22.49 24.35 -2.02
CA ARG A 409 23.22 25.58 -2.40
C ARG A 409 24.69 25.29 -2.69
N GLU A 410 25.31 24.41 -1.91
CA GLU A 410 26.70 24.01 -2.10
C GLU A 410 26.90 23.14 -3.36
N GLN A 411 25.95 22.25 -3.65
CA GLN A 411 26.09 21.22 -4.70
C GLN A 411 24.82 21.03 -5.57
N PRO A 412 24.27 22.08 -6.20
CA PRO A 412 22.97 22.01 -6.88
C PRO A 412 22.93 21.01 -8.04
N LEU A 413 23.98 20.98 -8.85
CA LEU A 413 24.06 20.07 -10.00
C LEU A 413 24.19 18.61 -9.56
N ALA A 414 25.01 18.33 -8.54
CA ALA A 414 25.17 16.98 -8.01
C ALA A 414 23.86 16.46 -7.42
N LEU A 415 23.13 17.31 -6.69
CA LEU A 415 21.86 16.92 -6.07
C LEU A 415 20.75 16.75 -7.12
N LEU A 416 20.72 17.61 -8.14
CA LEU A 416 19.83 17.46 -9.30
C LEU A 416 20.09 16.13 -10.03
N LEU A 417 21.35 15.83 -10.34
CA LEU A 417 21.76 14.55 -10.97
C LEU A 417 21.41 13.36 -10.08
N ASN A 418 21.59 13.47 -8.77
CA ASN A 418 21.23 12.42 -7.82
C ASN A 418 19.73 12.09 -7.88
N HIS A 419 18.84 13.10 -7.92
CA HIS A 419 17.40 12.87 -7.98
C HIS A 419 16.88 12.49 -9.38
N LEU A 420 17.45 13.04 -10.45
CA LEU A 420 16.98 12.79 -11.82
C LEU A 420 17.57 11.52 -12.45
N HIS A 421 18.76 11.10 -12.02
CA HIS A 421 19.46 9.99 -12.63
C HIS A 421 19.89 8.93 -11.61
N THR A 422 20.74 9.27 -10.63
CA THR A 422 21.39 8.22 -9.82
C THR A 422 20.39 7.42 -8.98
N ARG A 423 19.47 8.08 -8.27
CA ARG A 423 18.46 7.38 -7.48
C ARG A 423 17.45 6.59 -8.31
N PRO A 424 16.87 7.13 -9.40
CA PRO A 424 16.04 6.33 -10.31
C PRO A 424 16.76 5.10 -10.84
N MET A 425 18.02 5.25 -11.26
CA MET A 425 18.83 4.13 -11.75
C MET A 425 19.11 3.10 -10.66
N LYS A 426 19.42 3.54 -9.43
CA LYS A 426 19.60 2.65 -8.28
C LYS A 426 18.30 1.92 -7.91
N ALA A 427 17.17 2.61 -7.92
CA ALA A 427 15.85 2.02 -7.68
C ALA A 427 15.52 0.94 -8.71
N LEU A 428 15.77 1.23 -9.99
CA LEU A 428 15.61 0.28 -11.08
C LEU A 428 16.59 -0.90 -10.95
N GLN A 429 17.84 -0.63 -10.59
CA GLN A 429 18.84 -1.67 -10.36
C GLN A 429 18.44 -2.58 -9.20
N ILE A 430 17.93 -2.04 -8.09
CA ILE A 430 17.39 -2.83 -6.98
C ILE A 430 16.18 -3.64 -7.42
N LEU A 431 15.27 -3.09 -8.22
CA LEU A 431 14.14 -3.83 -8.80
C LEU A 431 14.62 -5.02 -9.65
N ILE A 432 15.61 -4.80 -10.52
CA ILE A 432 16.18 -5.82 -11.43
C ILE A 432 16.97 -6.87 -10.64
N ASN A 433 17.85 -6.46 -9.74
CA ASN A 433 18.71 -7.34 -8.95
C ASN A 433 17.91 -8.23 -7.99
N HIS A 434 16.78 -7.75 -7.49
CA HIS A 434 15.86 -8.55 -6.68
C HIS A 434 14.87 -9.35 -7.53
N SER A 435 14.90 -9.25 -8.85
CA SER A 435 14.11 -10.10 -9.74
C SER A 435 14.78 -11.46 -9.93
N SER A 436 14.04 -12.54 -9.67
CA SER A 436 14.51 -13.92 -9.86
C SER A 436 14.96 -14.22 -11.30
N ALA A 437 14.29 -13.61 -12.28
CA ALA A 437 14.57 -13.81 -13.71
C ALA A 437 16.00 -13.42 -14.10
N PHE A 438 16.55 -12.36 -13.50
CA PHE A 438 17.91 -11.89 -13.82
C PHE A 438 18.98 -12.69 -13.09
N ARG A 439 18.69 -13.16 -11.86
CA ARG A 439 19.62 -13.95 -11.04
C ARG A 439 19.89 -15.34 -11.60
N LEU A 440 18.90 -15.97 -12.24
CA LEU A 440 19.08 -17.25 -12.93
C LEU A 440 20.08 -17.16 -14.09
N LEU A 441 20.25 -15.96 -14.66
CA LEU A 441 21.19 -15.70 -15.75
C LEU A 441 22.57 -15.24 -15.24
N SER A 442 22.65 -14.68 -14.04
CA SER A 442 23.81 -13.90 -13.63
C SER A 442 24.85 -14.62 -12.79
N ASP A 443 24.61 -15.80 -12.18
CA ASP A 443 25.63 -16.30 -11.25
C ASP A 443 25.73 -17.79 -10.92
N SER A 444 26.95 -18.30 -11.08
CA SER A 444 27.40 -19.60 -10.59
C SER A 444 27.87 -19.56 -9.13
N GLU A 445 28.27 -18.39 -8.61
CA GLU A 445 28.80 -18.23 -7.24
C GLU A 445 27.71 -18.26 -6.16
N ASN A 446 26.49 -17.84 -6.51
CA ASN A 446 25.36 -17.82 -5.56
C ASN A 446 24.75 -19.21 -5.26
N ARG A 447 25.24 -20.30 -5.88
CA ARG A 447 24.81 -21.67 -5.57
C ARG A 447 25.08 -22.08 -4.13
N HIS A 448 26.07 -21.48 -3.48
CA HIS A 448 26.38 -21.76 -2.07
C HIS A 448 25.34 -21.17 -1.10
N LEU A 449 24.75 -20.02 -1.42
CA LEU A 449 23.65 -19.44 -0.62
C LEU A 449 22.38 -20.30 -0.72
N LEU A 450 22.11 -20.90 -1.88
CA LEU A 450 21.01 -21.86 -2.06
C LEU A 450 21.22 -23.17 -1.26
N LYS A 451 22.48 -23.56 -0.99
CA LYS A 451 22.81 -24.77 -0.22
C LYS A 451 22.61 -24.63 1.29
N ASN A 452 22.64 -23.40 1.84
CA ASN A 452 22.57 -23.15 3.28
C ASN A 452 21.13 -23.00 3.82
N GLY A 453 20.12 -23.55 3.15
CA GLY A 453 18.74 -23.47 3.61
C GLY A 453 18.11 -22.07 3.52
N TYR A 454 18.79 -21.09 2.90
CA TYR A 454 18.13 -19.88 2.41
C TYR A 454 17.28 -20.28 1.21
N GLN A 455 16.02 -20.56 1.53
CA GLN A 455 15.00 -21.18 0.71
C GLN A 455 14.91 -20.55 -0.69
N GLN A 456 14.66 -21.37 -1.70
CA GLN A 456 14.11 -20.93 -2.97
C GLN A 456 12.87 -20.04 -2.69
N GLY A 457 12.77 -18.85 -3.31
CA GLY A 457 11.56 -18.02 -3.19
C GLY A 457 11.68 -16.73 -2.36
N ILE A 458 12.86 -16.13 -2.24
CA ILE A 458 13.06 -14.83 -1.56
C ILE A 458 13.04 -13.64 -2.55
N TYR A 459 12.97 -13.90 -3.85
CA TYR A 459 13.09 -12.86 -4.87
C TYR A 459 11.74 -12.47 -5.46
N TYR A 460 11.62 -11.20 -5.85
CA TYR A 460 10.52 -10.73 -6.68
C TYR A 460 10.43 -11.62 -7.93
N ASN A 461 9.27 -12.23 -8.15
CA ASN A 461 9.05 -13.11 -9.29
C ASN A 461 7.73 -12.81 -9.98
N PRO A 462 7.70 -11.89 -10.96
CA PRO A 462 6.49 -11.63 -11.72
C PRO A 462 6.07 -12.84 -12.59
N PHE A 463 6.95 -13.83 -12.77
CA PHE A 463 6.66 -15.06 -13.50
C PHE A 463 6.41 -16.26 -12.58
N ASP A 464 6.08 -16.03 -11.30
CA ASP A 464 5.65 -17.09 -10.39
C ASP A 464 4.49 -17.88 -11.01
N TYR A 465 4.57 -19.20 -10.99
CA TYR A 465 3.60 -20.06 -11.67
C TYR A 465 2.16 -19.86 -11.16
N ARG A 466 1.98 -19.48 -9.88
CA ARG A 466 0.67 -19.14 -9.31
C ARG A 466 0.14 -17.84 -9.90
N ALA A 467 0.98 -16.81 -9.96
CA ALA A 467 0.64 -15.52 -10.55
C ALA A 467 0.32 -15.66 -12.05
N ILE A 468 1.19 -16.33 -12.82
CA ILE A 468 0.98 -16.59 -14.25
C ILE A 468 -0.26 -17.46 -14.48
N GLY A 469 -0.49 -18.49 -13.67
CA GLY A 469 -1.69 -19.32 -13.72
C GLY A 469 -2.97 -18.50 -13.60
N LEU A 470 -3.02 -17.55 -12.65
CA LEU A 470 -4.14 -16.62 -12.50
C LEU A 470 -4.28 -15.68 -13.69
N VAL A 471 -3.19 -15.07 -14.15
CA VAL A 471 -3.18 -14.12 -15.28
C VAL A 471 -3.66 -14.80 -16.57
N VAL A 472 -3.13 -15.98 -16.89
CA VAL A 472 -3.54 -16.77 -18.05
C VAL A 472 -5.01 -17.19 -17.94
N SER A 473 -5.44 -17.68 -16.77
CA SER A 473 -6.85 -18.03 -16.54
C SER A 473 -7.79 -16.85 -16.77
N ALA A 474 -7.44 -15.67 -16.28
CA ALA A 474 -8.22 -14.45 -16.50
C ALA A 474 -8.30 -14.09 -18.00
N ILE A 475 -7.17 -14.14 -18.71
CA ILE A 475 -7.10 -13.85 -20.14
C ILE A 475 -7.94 -14.84 -20.97
N LEU A 476 -7.92 -16.13 -20.61
CA LEU A 476 -8.69 -17.16 -21.32
C LEU A 476 -10.21 -17.04 -21.09
N VAL A 477 -10.62 -16.56 -19.92
CA VAL A 477 -12.04 -16.37 -19.56
C VAL A 477 -12.63 -15.09 -20.14
N LEU A 478 -11.77 -14.10 -20.48
CA LEU A 478 -12.22 -12.83 -21.02
C LEU A 478 -13.09 -13.00 -22.28
N PRO A 479 -14.28 -12.38 -22.34
CA PRO A 479 -15.12 -12.47 -23.54
C PRO A 479 -14.38 -11.94 -24.77
N ARG A 480 -14.51 -12.62 -25.92
CA ARG A 480 -13.80 -12.23 -27.16
C ARG A 480 -14.04 -10.80 -27.61
N LYS A 481 -15.21 -10.23 -27.30
CA LYS A 481 -15.56 -8.84 -27.65
C LYS A 481 -14.92 -7.82 -26.69
N THR A 482 -14.44 -8.26 -25.53
CA THR A 482 -13.73 -7.40 -24.59
C THR A 482 -12.43 -6.92 -25.23
N ARG A 483 -12.22 -5.60 -25.17
CA ARG A 483 -10.95 -4.96 -25.50
C ARG A 483 -10.41 -4.36 -24.21
N LEU A 484 -9.13 -4.58 -23.93
CA LEU A 484 -8.44 -3.80 -22.91
C LEU A 484 -8.37 -2.37 -23.41
N ARG A 485 -8.95 -1.45 -22.64
CA ARG A 485 -9.01 -0.04 -23.01
C ARG A 485 -7.63 0.58 -22.77
N GLY A 486 -7.21 1.48 -23.65
CA GLY A 486 -5.91 2.15 -23.52
C GLY A 486 -5.76 3.00 -22.25
N ASP A 487 -6.87 3.51 -21.70
CA ASP A 487 -6.89 4.25 -20.44
C ASP A 487 -6.50 3.38 -19.22
N LEU A 488 -6.79 2.08 -19.23
CA LEU A 488 -6.30 1.15 -18.20
C LEU A 488 -4.78 0.97 -18.28
N LEU A 489 -4.21 0.93 -19.49
CA LEU A 489 -2.75 0.86 -19.65
C LEU A 489 -2.09 2.16 -19.18
N VAL A 490 -2.65 3.31 -19.54
CA VAL A 490 -2.18 4.62 -19.05
C VAL A 490 -2.25 4.68 -17.52
N LEU A 491 -3.33 4.19 -16.91
CA LEU A 491 -3.44 4.09 -15.46
C LEU A 491 -2.29 3.26 -14.87
N CYS A 492 -1.99 2.09 -15.44
CA CYS A 492 -0.87 1.25 -14.99
C CYS A 492 0.49 1.95 -15.14
N LEU A 493 0.71 2.66 -16.24
CA LEU A 493 1.94 3.44 -16.48
C LEU A 493 2.09 4.59 -15.47
N VAL A 494 1.01 5.29 -15.16
CA VAL A 494 1.02 6.36 -14.14
C VAL A 494 1.35 5.76 -12.77
N PHE A 495 0.69 4.67 -12.37
CA PHE A 495 1.00 3.98 -11.11
C PHE A 495 2.44 3.45 -11.07
N PHE A 496 2.94 2.89 -12.16
CA PHE A 496 4.33 2.46 -12.29
C PHE A 496 5.28 3.64 -12.07
N ALA A 497 5.11 4.75 -12.79
CA ALA A 497 5.98 5.93 -12.65
C ALA A 497 5.96 6.50 -11.21
N PHE A 498 4.77 6.63 -10.62
CA PHE A 498 4.61 7.20 -9.28
C PHE A 498 5.09 6.27 -8.17
N SER A 499 5.10 4.95 -8.39
CA SER A 499 5.55 3.98 -7.39
C SER A 499 7.04 4.10 -7.02
N PHE A 500 7.85 4.74 -7.88
CA PHE A 500 9.26 5.01 -7.60
C PHE A 500 9.48 6.28 -6.77
N ILE A 501 8.48 7.16 -6.66
CA ILE A 501 8.61 8.45 -5.96
C ILE A 501 9.16 8.30 -4.55
N PRO A 502 8.65 7.39 -3.68
CA PRO A 502 9.20 7.24 -2.33
C PRO A 502 10.68 6.90 -2.34
N SER A 503 11.11 6.01 -3.23
CA SER A 503 12.51 5.58 -3.32
C SER A 503 13.43 6.63 -3.92
N VAL A 504 12.93 7.43 -4.87
CA VAL A 504 13.69 8.50 -5.54
C VAL A 504 13.78 9.76 -4.68
N ILE A 505 12.71 10.14 -3.99
CA ILE A 505 12.66 11.35 -3.17
C ILE A 505 13.30 11.12 -1.82
N PHE A 506 12.94 10.05 -1.10
CA PHE A 506 13.47 9.81 0.25
C PHE A 506 14.74 8.98 0.16
N TYR A 507 14.65 7.67 0.11
CA TYR A 507 15.81 6.78 0.08
C TYR A 507 15.50 5.49 -0.65
N THR A 508 16.51 4.92 -1.31
CA THR A 508 16.32 3.72 -2.12
C THR A 508 16.55 2.48 -1.27
N SER A 509 15.50 1.72 -0.98
CA SER A 509 15.60 0.41 -0.33
C SER A 509 14.64 -0.59 -0.99
N ALA A 510 14.89 -1.89 -0.83
CA ALA A 510 13.93 -2.90 -1.28
C ALA A 510 12.55 -2.69 -0.63
N THR A 511 12.50 -2.25 0.63
CA THR A 511 11.22 -2.04 1.35
C THR A 511 10.42 -0.85 0.83
N THR A 512 11.07 0.22 0.41
CA THR A 512 10.43 1.40 -0.19
C THR A 512 10.04 1.16 -1.65
N LEU A 513 10.36 0.00 -2.21
CA LEU A 513 9.99 -0.43 -3.55
C LEU A 513 8.83 -1.43 -3.56
N SER A 514 8.19 -1.73 -2.41
CA SER A 514 7.06 -2.66 -2.35
C SER A 514 5.94 -2.31 -3.34
N GLY A 515 5.57 -1.02 -3.40
CA GLY A 515 4.62 -0.51 -4.39
C GLY A 515 5.11 -0.62 -5.85
N ALA A 516 6.42 -0.49 -6.08
CA ALA A 516 7.03 -0.58 -7.40
C ALA A 516 7.07 -2.02 -7.93
N TYR A 517 7.31 -3.01 -7.06
CA TYR A 517 7.19 -4.43 -7.43
C TYR A 517 5.77 -4.74 -7.93
N VAL A 518 4.73 -4.33 -7.17
CA VAL A 518 3.34 -4.55 -7.58
C VAL A 518 3.01 -3.80 -8.88
N ALA A 519 3.38 -2.51 -8.98
CA ALA A 519 3.11 -1.71 -10.17
C ALA A 519 3.76 -2.29 -11.44
N THR A 520 5.00 -2.78 -11.31
CA THR A 520 5.74 -3.43 -12.40
C THR A 520 5.04 -4.71 -12.85
N ALA A 521 4.65 -5.58 -11.92
CA ALA A 521 3.96 -6.82 -12.24
C ALA A 521 2.58 -6.57 -12.88
N VAL A 522 1.79 -5.62 -12.37
CA VAL A 522 0.50 -5.24 -12.99
C VAL A 522 0.69 -4.74 -14.42
N LEU A 523 1.68 -3.87 -14.65
CA LEU A 523 2.00 -3.36 -15.99
C LEU A 523 2.42 -4.49 -16.94
N LEU A 524 3.25 -5.41 -16.47
CA LEU A 524 3.68 -6.59 -17.23
C LEU A 524 2.49 -7.49 -17.59
N TYR A 525 1.60 -7.80 -16.65
CA TYR A 525 0.42 -8.62 -16.90
C TYR A 525 -0.55 -7.95 -17.87
N ALA A 526 -0.72 -6.63 -17.78
CA ALA A 526 -1.47 -5.85 -18.75
C ALA A 526 -0.86 -5.96 -20.16
N ALA A 527 0.46 -5.85 -20.28
CA ALA A 527 1.18 -6.00 -21.56
C ALA A 527 1.03 -7.41 -22.15
N ILE A 528 1.20 -8.46 -21.33
CA ILE A 528 0.97 -9.86 -21.72
C ILE A 528 -0.45 -10.04 -22.25
N ALA A 529 -1.45 -9.51 -21.55
CA ALA A 529 -2.84 -9.62 -21.97
C ALA A 529 -3.09 -8.91 -23.31
N ILE A 530 -2.50 -7.73 -23.54
CA ILE A 530 -2.59 -7.01 -24.82
C ILE A 530 -1.98 -7.83 -25.97
N ILE A 531 -0.86 -8.52 -25.73
CA ILE A 531 -0.17 -9.34 -26.75
C ILE A 531 -0.93 -10.64 -27.04
N LEU A 532 -1.47 -11.30 -26.01
CA LEU A 532 -2.11 -12.61 -26.14
C LEU A 532 -3.56 -12.53 -26.65
N LEU A 533 -4.33 -11.52 -26.25
CA LEU A 533 -5.75 -11.42 -26.61
C LEU A 533 -6.03 -11.44 -28.12
N PRO A 534 -5.26 -10.76 -29.00
CA PRO A 534 -5.45 -10.86 -30.45
C PRO A 534 -5.16 -12.28 -30.99
N LYS A 535 -4.10 -12.93 -30.48
CA LYS A 535 -3.68 -14.27 -30.94
C LYS A 535 -4.73 -15.33 -30.56
N LEU A 536 -5.25 -15.27 -29.34
CA LEU A 536 -6.28 -16.21 -28.85
C LEU A 536 -7.60 -16.10 -29.64
N LYS A 537 -7.93 -14.91 -30.15
CA LYS A 537 -9.11 -14.75 -31.02
C LYS A 537 -8.98 -15.56 -32.31
N ASN A 538 -7.78 -15.59 -32.89
CA ASN A 538 -7.49 -16.37 -34.11
C ASN A 538 -7.44 -17.88 -33.83
N TRP A 539 -6.92 -18.31 -32.68
CA TRP A 539 -6.82 -19.73 -32.32
C TRP A 539 -8.18 -20.41 -32.14
N SER A 540 -9.17 -19.65 -31.67
CA SER A 540 -10.51 -20.18 -31.46
C SER A 540 -11.30 -20.47 -32.75
N PHE A 541 -10.85 -19.90 -33.87
CA PHE A 541 -11.29 -20.29 -35.21
C PHE A 541 -10.71 -21.66 -35.57
N LEU A 542 -9.44 -21.90 -35.26
CA LEU A 542 -8.79 -23.21 -35.44
C LEU A 542 -9.42 -24.30 -34.58
N TRP A 543 -9.72 -24.02 -33.31
CA TRP A 543 -10.37 -24.98 -32.41
C TRP A 543 -11.80 -25.33 -32.85
N ARG A 544 -12.57 -24.40 -33.45
CA ARG A 544 -13.85 -24.77 -34.06
C ARG A 544 -13.65 -25.65 -35.28
N ARG A 545 -12.65 -25.37 -36.10
CA ARG A 545 -12.34 -26.16 -37.30
C ARG A 545 -11.73 -27.54 -37.04
N LEU A 546 -11.27 -27.79 -35.82
CA LEU A 546 -10.70 -29.08 -35.39
C LEU A 546 -11.73 -29.96 -34.66
N PHE A 547 -12.85 -29.38 -34.21
CA PHE A 547 -13.89 -30.06 -33.43
C PHE A 547 -15.30 -29.95 -34.03
N ASP A 548 -15.46 -29.16 -35.10
CA ASP A 548 -16.52 -29.25 -36.11
C ASP A 548 -15.95 -30.00 -37.32
#